data_AF-A0A8H9UYH8-F1
#
_entry.id   AF-A0A8H9UYH8-F1
#
_cell.length_a   1.000
_cell.length_b   1.000
_cell.length_c   1.000
_cell.angle_alpha   90.00
_cell.angle_beta   90.00
_cell.angle_gamma   90.00
#
_symmetry.space_group_name_H-M   'P 1'
#
loop_
_entity.id
_entity.type
_entity.pdbx_description
1 polymer ?
#
loop_
_entity_poly.entity_id
_entity_poly.type
_entity_poly.pdbx_seq_one_letter_code
_entity_poly.pdbx_strand_id
1 'polypeptide(L)'
;MKDIHIKTRNKKNSINEIKNIRKRIYDNYMCDLNDCNLDIETDRIYINSLKDKQNNPLLTGAIASVVGVIAGIILPPCLELFSKPTSSFQFSFPNIIAFIITLGIILIFLVVISILYYFVMIKDIFKIYKKYLKKNTYYDICLEVLDEIEEKIKEREKEKV
;
A
#
# COMPACT_ATOMS: atom_id res chain seq x y z
N MET A 1 -5.99 18.15 -25.41
CA MET A 1 -7.27 18.62 -24.83
C MET A 1 -8.29 17.48 -24.63
N LYS A 2 -8.47 16.55 -25.59
CA LYS A 2 -9.34 15.36 -25.43
C LYS A 2 -9.00 14.51 -24.18
N ASP A 3 -7.72 14.31 -23.89
CA ASP A 3 -7.29 13.51 -22.72
C ASP A 3 -7.64 14.13 -21.37
N ILE A 4 -7.70 15.46 -21.29
CA ILE A 4 -8.08 16.16 -20.05
C ILE A 4 -9.57 15.96 -19.80
N HIS A 5 -10.43 16.09 -20.81
CA HIS A 5 -11.86 15.84 -20.67
C HIS A 5 -12.19 14.39 -20.30
N ILE A 6 -11.44 13.41 -20.83
CA ILE A 6 -11.61 12.00 -20.48
C ILE A 6 -11.20 11.75 -19.02
N LYS A 7 -10.04 12.28 -18.58
CA LYS A 7 -9.60 12.18 -17.18
C LYS A 7 -10.59 12.85 -16.22
N THR A 8 -11.10 14.04 -16.58
CA THR A 8 -12.09 14.77 -15.77
C THR A 8 -13.43 14.02 -15.69
N ARG A 9 -13.89 13.42 -16.80
CA ARG A 9 -15.12 12.61 -16.80
C ARG A 9 -14.99 11.35 -15.95
N ASN A 10 -13.86 10.64 -16.05
CA ASN A 10 -13.60 9.47 -15.21
C ASN A 10 -13.53 9.82 -13.72
N LYS A 11 -12.92 10.97 -13.37
CA LYS A 11 -12.91 11.50 -12.01
C LYS A 11 -14.31 11.83 -11.49
N LYS A 12 -15.16 12.42 -12.34
CA LYS A 12 -16.56 12.72 -11.97
C LYS A 12 -17.38 11.44 -11.73
N ASN A 13 -17.19 10.43 -12.58
CA ASN A 13 -17.88 9.14 -12.42
C ASN A 13 -17.44 8.42 -11.14
N SER A 14 -16.14 8.40 -10.81
CA SER A 14 -15.66 7.78 -9.58
C SER A 14 -16.17 8.48 -8.32
N ILE A 15 -16.32 9.81 -8.34
CA ILE A 15 -16.93 10.57 -7.24
C ILE A 15 -18.39 10.18 -7.04
N ASN A 16 -19.16 10.05 -8.13
CA ASN A 16 -20.56 9.64 -8.05
C ASN A 16 -20.71 8.21 -7.53
N GLU A 17 -19.82 7.29 -7.92
CA GLU A 17 -19.81 5.93 -7.37
C GLU A 17 -19.59 5.93 -5.85
N ILE A 18 -18.62 6.72 -5.35
CA ILE A 18 -18.35 6.83 -3.91
C ILE A 18 -19.57 7.39 -3.18
N LYS A 19 -20.20 8.44 -3.71
CA LYS A 19 -21.43 9.02 -3.12
C LYS A 19 -22.57 8.00 -3.03
N ASN A 20 -22.77 7.20 -4.08
CA ASN A 20 -23.80 6.17 -4.08
C ASN A 20 -23.51 5.05 -3.09
N ILE A 21 -22.24 4.66 -2.94
CA ILE A 21 -21.80 3.68 -1.94
C ILE A 21 -22.06 4.22 -0.53
N ARG A 22 -21.62 5.45 -0.23
CA ARG A 22 -21.86 6.10 1.07
C ARG A 22 -23.35 6.15 1.41
N LYS A 23 -24.18 6.60 0.46
CA LYS A 23 -25.63 6.67 0.65
C LYS A 23 -26.22 5.29 0.98
N ARG A 24 -25.85 4.25 0.24
CA ARG A 24 -26.33 2.89 0.50
C ARG A 24 -25.93 2.36 1.88
N ILE A 25 -24.69 2.61 2.28
CA ILE A 25 -24.20 2.20 3.61
C ILE A 25 -24.98 2.94 4.70
N TYR A 26 -25.19 4.24 4.55
CA TYR A 26 -26.00 5.04 5.46
C TYR A 26 -27.43 4.52 5.56
N ASP A 27 -28.09 4.27 4.43
CA ASP A 27 -29.46 3.77 4.40
C ASP A 27 -29.55 2.39 5.12
N ASN A 28 -28.58 1.51 4.88
CA ASN A 28 -28.51 0.21 5.55
C ASN A 28 -28.32 0.35 7.07
N TYR A 29 -27.34 1.14 7.53
CA TYR A 29 -27.12 1.32 8.96
C TYR A 29 -28.29 2.00 9.66
N MET A 30 -28.98 2.93 9.00
CA MET A 30 -30.21 3.50 9.55
C MET A 30 -31.33 2.46 9.67
N CYS A 31 -31.47 1.55 8.70
CA CYS A 31 -32.39 0.42 8.81
C CYS A 31 -32.02 -0.48 10.01
N ASP A 32 -30.77 -0.91 10.11
CA ASP A 32 -30.30 -1.79 11.19
C ASP A 32 -30.43 -1.11 12.57
N LEU A 33 -30.22 0.20 12.65
CA LEU A 33 -30.44 0.99 13.87
C LEU A 33 -31.91 1.04 14.26
N ASN A 34 -32.81 1.25 13.30
CA ASN A 34 -34.25 1.25 13.56
C ASN A 34 -34.78 -0.12 14.00
N ASP A 35 -34.16 -1.20 13.50
CA ASP A 35 -34.49 -2.57 13.88
C ASP A 35 -33.78 -3.02 15.17
N CYS A 36 -33.08 -2.11 15.87
CA CYS A 36 -32.27 -2.38 17.07
C CYS A 36 -31.17 -3.45 16.87
N ASN A 37 -30.74 -3.66 15.62
CA ASN A 37 -29.71 -4.62 15.25
C ASN A 37 -28.31 -3.98 15.11
N LEU A 38 -28.22 -2.65 15.20
CA LEU A 38 -26.96 -1.92 15.12
C LEU A 38 -26.50 -1.42 16.49
N ASP A 39 -25.34 -1.90 16.92
CA ASP A 39 -24.55 -1.29 17.99
C ASP A 39 -23.33 -0.60 17.37
N ILE A 40 -23.32 0.72 17.39
CA ILE A 40 -22.30 1.57 16.76
C ILE A 40 -20.89 1.24 17.26
N GLU A 41 -20.73 1.00 18.56
CA GLU A 41 -19.41 0.76 19.15
C GLU A 41 -18.88 -0.62 18.77
N THR A 42 -19.73 -1.64 18.85
CA THR A 42 -19.39 -3.01 18.44
C THR A 42 -19.06 -3.09 16.95
N ASP A 43 -19.84 -2.44 16.09
CA ASP A 43 -19.62 -2.47 14.65
C ASP A 43 -18.35 -1.70 14.25
N ARG A 44 -18.06 -0.57 14.91
CA ARG A 44 -16.80 0.16 14.76
C ARG A 44 -15.59 -0.70 15.10
N ILE A 45 -15.63 -1.41 16.24
CA ILE A 45 -14.56 -2.33 16.64
C ILE A 45 -14.38 -3.44 15.62
N TYR A 46 -15.49 -4.02 15.15
CA TYR A 46 -15.46 -5.09 14.14
C TYR A 46 -14.80 -4.61 12.84
N ILE A 47 -15.21 -3.45 12.30
CA ILE A 47 -14.66 -2.91 11.06
C ILE A 47 -13.18 -2.56 11.20
N ASN A 48 -12.77 -1.98 12.33
CA ASN A 48 -11.36 -1.73 12.62
C ASN A 48 -10.55 -3.03 12.68
N SER A 49 -11.09 -4.09 13.29
CA SER A 49 -10.43 -5.41 13.31
C SER A 49 -10.25 -6.00 11.90
N LEU A 50 -11.22 -5.79 11.00
CA LEU A 50 -11.13 -6.24 9.60
C LEU A 50 -10.07 -5.46 8.82
N LYS A 51 -9.92 -4.16 9.14
CA LYS A 51 -8.91 -3.27 8.57
C LYS A 51 -7.51 -3.68 9.04
N ASP A 52 -7.34 -3.92 10.34
CA ASP A 52 -6.06 -4.32 10.93
C ASP A 52 -5.61 -5.72 10.49
N LYS A 53 -6.53 -6.68 10.43
CA LYS A 53 -6.23 -8.04 9.90
C LYS A 53 -5.80 -8.01 8.43
N GLN A 54 -6.15 -6.95 7.69
CA GLN A 54 -5.76 -6.78 6.30
C GLN A 54 -4.47 -5.96 6.09
N ASN A 55 -3.94 -5.29 7.12
CA ASN A 55 -2.58 -4.70 7.09
C ASN A 55 -1.56 -5.86 7.04
N ASN A 56 -1.28 -6.29 5.82
CA ASN A 56 -0.90 -7.67 5.53
C ASN A 56 0.62 -7.91 5.69
N PRO A 57 1.06 -8.90 6.49
CA PRO A 57 2.46 -9.34 6.57
C PRO A 57 3.00 -9.84 5.21
N LEU A 58 2.13 -10.18 4.25
CA LEU A 58 2.52 -10.54 2.89
C LEU A 58 3.17 -9.38 2.12
N LEU A 59 2.68 -8.14 2.31
CA LEU A 59 3.23 -6.98 1.61
C LEU A 59 4.57 -6.59 2.24
N THR A 60 4.63 -6.58 3.57
CA THR A 60 5.86 -6.37 4.34
C THR A 60 6.89 -7.46 4.05
N GLY A 61 6.47 -8.72 3.97
CA GLY A 61 7.33 -9.87 3.65
C GLY A 61 7.87 -9.82 2.22
N ALA A 62 7.05 -9.42 1.24
CA ALA A 62 7.51 -9.23 -0.14
C ALA A 62 8.51 -8.06 -0.28
N ILE A 63 8.31 -6.97 0.47
CA ILE A 63 9.27 -5.86 0.52
C ILE A 63 10.56 -6.30 1.20
N ALA A 64 10.46 -6.99 2.35
CA ALA A 64 11.61 -7.51 3.08
C ALA A 64 12.42 -8.52 2.25
N SER A 65 11.77 -9.37 1.45
CA SER A 65 12.45 -10.30 0.56
C SER A 65 13.22 -9.59 -0.55
N VAL A 66 12.65 -8.52 -1.14
CA VAL A 66 13.38 -7.70 -2.12
C VAL A 66 14.60 -7.05 -1.49
N VAL A 67 14.42 -6.41 -0.33
CA VAL A 67 15.51 -5.73 0.38
C VAL A 67 16.60 -6.74 0.78
N GLY A 68 16.23 -7.94 1.23
CA GLY A 68 17.17 -9.00 1.59
C GLY A 68 18.01 -9.50 0.41
N VAL A 69 17.40 -9.69 -0.78
CA VAL A 69 18.14 -10.10 -1.98
C VAL A 69 19.08 -9.00 -2.45
N ILE A 70 18.63 -7.74 -2.48
CA ILE A 70 19.46 -6.60 -2.87
C ILE A 70 20.64 -6.45 -1.90
N ALA A 71 20.36 -6.48 -0.59
CA ALA A 71 21.39 -6.41 0.44
C ALA A 71 22.39 -7.57 0.31
N GLY A 72 21.92 -8.80 0.11
CA GLY A 72 22.79 -9.97 -0.03
C GLY A 72 23.70 -9.94 -1.27
N ILE A 73 23.27 -9.33 -2.36
CA ILE A 73 24.07 -9.19 -3.58
C ILE A 73 25.06 -8.01 -3.48
N ILE A 74 24.66 -6.90 -2.84
CA ILE A 74 25.45 -5.67 -2.81
C ILE A 74 26.42 -5.62 -1.61
N LEU A 75 26.03 -6.14 -0.43
CA LEU A 75 26.89 -6.07 0.77
C LEU A 75 28.26 -6.74 0.57
N PRO A 76 28.38 -7.97 0.05
CA PRO A 76 29.67 -8.66 -0.05
C PRO A 76 30.73 -7.88 -0.85
N PRO A 77 30.45 -7.39 -2.08
CA PRO A 77 31.45 -6.61 -2.82
C PRO A 77 31.72 -5.23 -2.19
N CYS A 78 30.75 -4.63 -1.49
CA CYS A 78 30.99 -3.40 -0.71
C CYS A 78 31.90 -3.67 0.49
N LEU A 79 31.67 -4.75 1.25
CA LEU A 79 32.51 -5.11 2.40
C LEU A 79 33.95 -5.43 1.98
N GLU A 80 34.15 -6.16 0.88
CA GLU A 80 35.49 -6.48 0.36
C GLU A 80 36.27 -5.25 -0.11
N LEU A 81 35.60 -4.18 -0.55
CA LEU A 81 36.22 -2.90 -0.90
C LEU A 81 36.71 -2.13 0.33
N PHE A 82 35.95 -2.17 1.43
CA PHE A 82 36.25 -1.43 2.65
C PHE A 82 37.09 -2.24 3.66
N SER A 83 37.18 -3.56 3.51
CA SER A 83 37.94 -4.42 4.42
C SER A 83 39.43 -4.53 4.09
N LYS A 84 39.89 -3.98 2.96
CA LYS A 84 41.32 -3.99 2.59
C LYS A 84 42.06 -2.85 3.29
N PRO A 85 43.21 -3.13 3.95
CA PRO A 85 43.98 -2.10 4.63
C PRO A 85 44.45 -1.02 3.64
N THR A 86 44.26 0.24 4.02
CA THR A 86 44.59 1.46 3.24
C THR A 86 46.04 1.52 2.75
N SER A 87 46.95 0.77 3.37
CA SER A 87 48.36 0.63 2.95
C SER A 87 48.59 -0.28 1.73
N SER A 88 47.58 -1.04 1.29
CA SER A 88 47.65 -1.95 0.15
C SER A 88 46.91 -1.44 -1.10
N PHE A 89 46.34 -0.23 -1.03
CA PHE A 89 45.68 0.45 -2.15
C PHE A 89 46.71 1.01 -3.14
N GLN A 90 47.50 0.14 -3.77
CA GLN A 90 48.12 0.48 -5.04
C GLN A 90 47.01 0.49 -6.10
N PHE A 91 46.47 1.69 -6.36
CA PHE A 91 45.59 2.00 -7.48
C PHE A 91 46.32 1.75 -8.80
N SER A 92 46.51 0.49 -9.17
CA SER A 92 46.97 0.15 -10.52
C SER A 92 45.79 0.36 -11.47
N PHE A 93 46.04 1.05 -12.58
CA PHE A 93 45.05 1.29 -13.64
C PHE A 93 44.24 0.03 -14.04
N PRO A 94 44.85 -1.17 -14.14
CA PRO A 94 44.14 -2.42 -14.41
C PRO A 94 43.09 -2.80 -13.35
N ASN A 95 43.37 -2.56 -12.06
CA ASN A 95 42.44 -2.89 -10.98
C ASN A 95 41.20 -1.99 -10.99
N ILE A 96 41.36 -0.73 -11.37
CA ILE A 96 40.23 0.21 -11.54
C ILE A 96 39.34 -0.23 -12.70
N ILE A 97 39.95 -0.60 -13.83
CA ILE A 97 39.22 -1.06 -15.02
C ILE A 97 38.46 -2.35 -14.72
N ALA A 98 39.10 -3.31 -14.04
CA ALA A 98 38.44 -4.55 -13.62
C ALA A 98 37.24 -4.25 -12.71
N PHE A 99 37.41 -3.36 -11.73
CA PHE A 99 36.33 -2.94 -10.83
C PHE A 99 35.13 -2.34 -11.57
N ILE A 100 35.37 -1.42 -12.53
CA ILE A 100 34.30 -0.80 -13.32
C ILE A 100 33.54 -1.85 -14.16
N ILE A 101 34.26 -2.80 -14.77
CA ILE A 101 33.66 -3.88 -15.54
C ILE A 101 32.79 -4.77 -14.65
N THR A 102 33.31 -5.20 -13.49
CA THR A 102 32.57 -6.02 -12.53
C THR A 102 31.31 -5.30 -12.04
N LEU A 103 31.39 -4.02 -11.73
CA LEU A 103 30.26 -3.21 -11.28
C LEU A 103 29.20 -3.04 -12.39
N GLY A 104 29.64 -2.88 -13.65
CA GLY A 104 28.76 -2.86 -14.82
C GLY A 104 28.01 -4.18 -15.01
N ILE A 105 28.67 -5.32 -14.86
CA ILE A 105 28.04 -6.65 -14.95
C ILE A 105 27.03 -6.84 -13.83
N ILE A 106 27.37 -6.46 -12.59
CA ILE A 106 26.45 -6.52 -11.44
C ILE A 106 25.21 -5.65 -11.68
N LEU A 107 25.38 -4.44 -12.22
CA LEU A 107 24.26 -3.56 -12.57
C LEU A 107 23.35 -4.18 -13.62
N ILE A 108 23.90 -4.74 -14.70
CA ILE A 108 23.12 -5.42 -15.74
C ILE A 108 22.36 -6.60 -15.15
N PHE A 109 23.00 -7.39 -14.29
CA PHE A 109 22.37 -8.53 -13.62
C PHE A 109 21.24 -8.11 -12.68
N LEU A 110 21.42 -7.03 -11.92
CA LEU A 110 20.38 -6.44 -11.07
C LEU A 110 19.18 -5.93 -11.88
N VAL A 111 19.42 -5.33 -13.05
CA VAL A 111 18.34 -4.90 -13.96
C VAL A 111 17.55 -6.10 -14.47
N VAL A 112 18.23 -7.17 -14.90
CA VAL A 112 17.56 -8.40 -15.38
C VAL A 112 16.74 -9.06 -14.27
N ILE A 113 17.30 -9.19 -13.06
CA ILE A 113 16.57 -9.72 -11.90
C ILE A 113 15.38 -8.83 -11.57
N SER A 114 15.53 -7.51 -11.59
CA SER A 114 14.43 -6.58 -11.29
C SER A 114 13.28 -6.73 -12.29
N ILE A 115 13.58 -6.91 -13.58
CA ILE A 115 12.57 -7.15 -14.62
C ILE A 115 11.86 -8.48 -14.37
N LEU A 116 12.58 -9.57 -14.14
CA LEU A 116 11.99 -10.87 -13.83
C LEU A 116 11.12 -10.81 -12.57
N TYR A 117 11.63 -10.17 -11.52
CA TYR A 117 10.90 -9.98 -10.27
C TYR A 117 9.61 -9.16 -10.47
N TYR A 118 9.67 -8.14 -11.31
CA TYR A 118 8.49 -7.34 -11.66
C TYR A 118 7.39 -8.17 -12.31
N PHE A 119 7.75 -8.99 -13.30
CA PHE A 119 6.79 -9.81 -14.03
C PHE A 119 6.22 -10.95 -13.19
N VAL A 120 7.03 -11.58 -12.35
CA VAL A 120 6.62 -12.76 -11.58
C VAL A 120 5.89 -12.38 -10.28
N MET A 121 6.39 -11.39 -9.53
CA MET A 121 5.86 -11.06 -8.20
C MET A 121 5.04 -9.78 -8.20
N ILE A 122 5.58 -8.68 -8.76
CA ILE A 122 4.98 -7.35 -8.58
C ILE A 122 3.62 -7.27 -9.27
N LYS A 123 3.44 -7.88 -10.45
CA LYS A 123 2.17 -7.86 -11.17
C LYS A 123 1.00 -8.41 -10.36
N ASP A 124 1.18 -9.56 -9.71
CA ASP A 124 0.14 -10.21 -8.91
C ASP A 124 -0.05 -9.50 -7.57
N ILE A 125 1.03 -9.05 -6.94
CA ILE A 125 0.97 -8.20 -5.75
C ILE A 125 0.20 -6.93 -6.04
N PHE A 126 0.37 -6.30 -7.20
CA PHE A 126 -0.34 -5.07 -7.56
C PHE A 126 -1.84 -5.30 -7.74
N LYS A 127 -2.24 -6.46 -8.28
CA LYS A 127 -3.65 -6.85 -8.40
C LYS A 127 -4.28 -7.05 -7.02
N ILE A 128 -3.56 -7.71 -6.11
CA ILE A 128 -3.98 -7.90 -4.72
C ILE A 128 -4.06 -6.54 -4.00
N TYR A 129 -3.05 -5.68 -4.18
CA TYR A 129 -2.98 -4.34 -3.61
C TYR A 129 -4.13 -3.44 -4.08
N LYS A 130 -4.50 -3.50 -5.36
CA LYS A 130 -5.65 -2.75 -5.89
C LYS A 130 -6.96 -3.21 -5.26
N LYS A 131 -7.14 -4.52 -5.06
CA LYS A 131 -8.31 -5.08 -4.37
C LYS A 131 -8.32 -4.68 -2.89
N TYR A 132 -7.14 -4.66 -2.25
CA TYR A 132 -6.94 -4.20 -0.88
C TYR A 132 -7.34 -2.73 -0.73
N LEU A 133 -6.81 -1.83 -1.56
CA LEU A 133 -7.16 -0.41 -1.56
C LEU A 133 -8.67 -0.19 -1.63
N LYS A 134 -9.35 -0.90 -2.54
CA LYS A 134 -10.81 -0.78 -2.68
C LYS A 134 -11.57 -1.23 -1.42
N LYS A 135 -11.12 -2.29 -0.76
CA LYS A 135 -11.72 -2.77 0.50
C LYS A 135 -11.45 -1.81 1.65
N ASN A 136 -10.22 -1.31 1.77
CA ASN A 136 -9.87 -0.35 2.81
C ASN A 136 -10.70 0.94 2.67
N THR A 137 -10.82 1.47 1.45
CA THR A 137 -11.71 2.62 1.19
C THR A 137 -13.16 2.32 1.55
N TYR A 138 -13.64 1.09 1.33
CA TYR A 138 -14.99 0.72 1.75
C TYR A 138 -15.14 0.74 3.28
N TYR A 139 -14.21 0.15 4.03
CA TYR A 139 -14.23 0.18 5.49
C TYR A 139 -14.11 1.60 6.04
N ASP A 140 -13.28 2.44 5.43
CA ASP A 140 -13.17 3.86 5.80
C ASP A 140 -14.51 4.59 5.63
N ILE A 141 -15.24 4.33 4.53
CA ILE A 141 -16.58 4.91 4.32
C ILE A 141 -17.57 4.38 5.37
N CYS A 142 -17.52 3.10 5.73
CA CYS A 142 -18.39 2.55 6.78
C CYS A 142 -18.16 3.23 8.13
N LEU A 143 -16.91 3.44 8.52
CA LEU A 143 -16.55 4.14 9.75
C LEU A 143 -17.02 5.59 9.74
N GLU A 144 -16.78 6.31 8.63
CA GLU A 144 -17.22 7.70 8.48
C GLU A 144 -18.76 7.83 8.61
N VAL A 145 -19.51 6.89 8.03
CA VAL A 145 -20.97 6.86 8.14
C VAL A 145 -21.43 6.55 9.57
N LEU A 146 -20.77 5.61 10.27
CA LEU A 146 -21.09 5.32 11.67
C LEU A 146 -20.86 6.55 12.56
N ASP A 147 -19.77 7.29 12.33
CA ASP A 147 -19.48 8.54 13.04
C ASP A 147 -20.56 9.60 12.81
N GLU A 148 -21.01 9.77 11.55
CA GLU A 148 -22.12 10.69 11.22
C GLU A 148 -23.44 10.30 11.90
N ILE A 149 -23.73 9.00 12.03
CA ILE A 149 -24.94 8.52 12.69
C ILE A 149 -24.84 8.80 14.20
N GLU A 150 -23.70 8.49 14.82
CA GLU A 150 -23.47 8.74 16.25
C GLU A 150 -23.59 10.24 16.60
N GLU A 151 -23.00 11.11 15.78
CA GLU A 151 -23.08 12.57 15.97
C GLU A 151 -24.54 13.06 15.92
N LYS A 152 -25.32 12.61 14.93
CA LYS A 152 -26.74 12.96 14.81
C LYS A 152 -27.59 12.47 15.98
N ILE A 153 -27.27 11.31 16.55
CA ILE A 153 -27.96 10.80 17.75
C ILE A 153 -27.64 11.70 18.95
N LYS A 154 -26.36 12.02 19.17
CA LYS A 154 -25.91 12.90 20.26
C LYS A 154 -26.50 14.31 20.15
N GLU A 155 -26.62 14.86 18.95
CA GLU A 155 -27.27 16.15 18.72
C GLU A 155 -28.76 16.11 19.12
N ARG A 156 -29.49 15.08 18.69
CA ARG A 156 -30.91 14.91 19.05
C ARG A 156 -31.12 14.71 20.53
N GLU A 157 -30.18 14.10 21.24
CA GLU A 157 -30.23 13.96 22.69
C GLU A 157 -30.01 15.30 23.39
N LYS A 158 -29.07 16.14 22.91
CA LYS A 158 -28.84 17.48 23.44
C LYS A 158 -30.02 18.44 23.22
N GLU A 159 -30.76 18.30 22.13
CA GLU A 159 -31.95 19.11 21.85
C GLU A 159 -33.17 18.72 22.70
N LYS A 160 -33.15 17.53 23.33
CA LYS A 160 -34.25 17.03 24.18
C LYS A 160 -34.04 17.30 25.68
N VAL A 161 -32.86 17.78 26.07
CA VAL A 161 -32.50 18.20 27.44
C VAL A 161 -32.70 19.70 27.56
#